data_AF-B4LGI0-F1
#
_entry.id   AF-B4LGI0-F1
#
_cell.length_a   1.000
_cell.length_b   1.000
_cell.length_c   1.000
_cell.angle_alpha   90.00
_cell.angle_beta   90.00
_cell.angle_gamma   90.00
#
_symmetry.space_group_name_H-M   'P 1'
#
loop_
_entity.id
_entity.type
_entity.pdbx_description
1 polymer ?
#
loop_
_entity_poly.entity_id
_entity_poly.type
_entity_poly.pdbx_seq_one_letter_code
_entity_poly.pdbx_strand_id
1 'polypeptide(L)'
;MASLHFWNEFELKKPPLVTLHVNDTGFAKNVFVVTNRYLNQLSGPDYLEFNQTAALIGRLMARRKNSFRCMPGFRAVCKLNAALCRLLRLDLPRELEHFRGALPDACDEELSGEMPTRNSLEFILVRLIAFHRLHERIRDCCEATVKYFGQMIRSNFFMEFLTLLIAAVAKINKLSLLQANNCATLYNKLQPQLTKFPLVEKHKFIPENCNLPTQLRLIKAGQPLVPAEEAPSASVKLQTQLPPLVTKVEKAKERAKADVGTVVARKSPKAASTQPTFQLDSLATVEDVKHFIVRESKARKKTPDSCVTKAIQNHEWLAATTLFERKLQAREQKKALNVFRKYIDSKI
;
A
#
# COMPACT_ATOMS: atom_id res chain seq x y z
N MET A 1 20.25 -31.04 -11.69
CA MET A 1 20.68 -29.66 -11.98
C MET A 1 20.35 -28.77 -10.78
N ALA A 2 21.18 -28.79 -9.74
CA ALA A 2 20.98 -27.92 -8.57
C ALA A 2 21.12 -26.47 -9.02
N SER A 3 20.07 -25.68 -8.78
CA SER A 3 19.97 -24.32 -9.27
C SER A 3 21.14 -23.45 -8.80
N LEU A 4 21.59 -22.51 -9.65
CA LEU A 4 22.60 -21.48 -9.35
C LEU A 4 22.33 -20.68 -8.06
N HIS A 5 21.16 -20.84 -7.44
CA HIS A 5 20.71 -20.09 -6.28
C HIS A 5 20.02 -21.01 -5.25
N PHE A 6 20.81 -21.83 -4.54
CA PHE A 6 20.36 -22.74 -3.47
C PHE A 6 19.45 -22.09 -2.42
N TRP A 7 19.61 -20.78 -2.16
CA TRP A 7 18.76 -20.00 -1.25
C TRP A 7 17.36 -19.69 -1.77
N ASN A 8 17.07 -19.92 -3.06
CA ASN A 8 15.74 -19.69 -3.66
C ASN A 8 14.84 -20.94 -3.59
N GLU A 9 15.36 -22.06 -3.07
CA GLU A 9 14.58 -23.27 -2.86
C GLU A 9 13.70 -23.11 -1.62
N PHE A 10 12.39 -22.96 -1.85
CA PHE A 10 11.43 -22.72 -0.77
C PHE A 10 11.33 -23.94 0.17
N GLU A 11 11.25 -25.14 -0.39
CA GLU A 11 11.13 -26.43 0.32
C GLU A 11 12.51 -27.03 0.66
N LEU A 12 13.47 -26.17 1.00
CA LEU A 12 14.80 -26.59 1.40
C LEU A 12 14.73 -27.54 2.60
N LYS A 13 15.17 -28.79 2.40
CA LYS A 13 15.13 -29.82 3.43
C LYS A 13 16.08 -29.45 4.57
N LYS A 14 15.57 -29.51 5.80
CA LYS A 14 16.38 -29.29 7.00
C LYS A 14 17.39 -30.44 7.15
N PRO A 15 18.68 -30.16 7.41
CA PRO A 15 19.63 -31.21 7.73
C PRO A 15 19.21 -31.92 9.03
N PRO A 16 19.58 -33.19 9.22
CA PRO A 16 19.32 -33.88 10.47
C PRO A 16 19.95 -33.11 11.64
N LEU A 17 19.17 -32.95 12.72
CA LEU A 17 19.66 -32.32 13.94
C LEU A 17 20.61 -33.30 14.62
N VAL A 18 21.91 -33.07 14.40
CA VAL A 18 23.00 -33.82 15.03
C VAL A 18 23.77 -32.85 15.92
N THR A 19 24.00 -33.27 17.16
CA THR A 19 24.94 -32.63 18.07
C THR A 19 26.22 -33.47 18.13
N LEU A 20 27.36 -32.78 18.20
CA LEU A 20 28.68 -33.39 18.35
C LEU A 20 29.36 -32.78 19.57
N HIS A 21 30.13 -33.59 20.29
CA HIS A 21 30.88 -33.13 21.44
C HIS A 21 32.09 -32.30 21.00
N VAL A 22 32.27 -31.12 21.60
CA VAL A 22 33.34 -30.18 21.28
C VAL A 22 33.98 -29.67 22.57
N ASN A 23 35.30 -29.49 22.57
CA ASN A 23 36.08 -29.09 23.74
C ASN A 23 35.96 -27.60 24.07
N ASP A 24 35.83 -26.73 23.05
CA ASP A 24 35.65 -25.28 23.21
C ASP A 24 34.21 -24.89 22.86
N THR A 25 33.46 -24.43 23.87
CA THR A 25 32.09 -23.93 23.71
C THR A 25 31.97 -22.42 23.93
N GLY A 26 33.07 -21.71 24.21
CA GLY A 26 33.04 -20.29 24.58
C GLY A 26 32.44 -19.38 23.49
N PHE A 27 32.66 -19.72 22.22
CA PHE A 27 32.09 -18.97 21.09
C PHE A 27 30.56 -19.12 20.97
N ALA A 28 29.98 -20.21 21.48
CA ALA A 28 28.54 -20.49 21.38
C ALA A 28 27.72 -19.44 22.15
N LYS A 29 28.27 -18.88 23.24
CA LYS A 29 27.68 -17.75 23.97
C LYS A 29 27.41 -16.55 23.08
N ASN A 30 28.38 -16.19 22.23
CA ASN A 30 28.24 -15.08 21.30
C ASN A 30 27.16 -15.36 20.25
N VAL A 31 27.11 -16.58 19.71
CA VAL A 31 26.08 -17.02 18.76
C VAL A 31 24.69 -16.94 19.40
N PHE A 32 24.55 -17.45 20.63
CA PHE A 32 23.31 -17.42 21.39
C PHE A 32 22.83 -15.99 21.65
N VAL A 33 23.72 -15.11 22.15
CA VAL A 33 23.39 -13.71 22.45
C VAL A 33 22.94 -12.96 21.20
N VAL A 34 23.66 -13.12 20.09
CA VAL A 34 23.33 -12.43 18.84
C VAL A 34 22.02 -12.96 18.27
N THR A 35 21.78 -14.27 18.33
CA THR A 35 20.51 -14.89 17.88
C THR A 35 19.33 -14.41 18.73
N ASN A 36 19.48 -14.38 20.06
CA ASN A 36 18.44 -13.90 20.97
C ASN A 36 18.11 -12.43 20.80
N ARG A 37 19.14 -11.60 20.58
CA ARG A 37 18.91 -10.19 20.29
C ARG A 37 18.04 -10.04 19.05
N TYR A 38 18.28 -10.82 18.00
CA TYR A 38 17.46 -10.79 16.79
C TYR A 38 16.05 -11.35 17.01
N LEU A 39 15.89 -12.46 17.74
CA LEU A 39 14.57 -12.99 18.11
C LEU A 39 13.75 -11.96 18.90
N ASN A 40 14.37 -11.26 19.85
CA ASN A 40 13.69 -10.19 20.59
C ASN A 40 13.28 -9.02 19.68
N GLN A 41 14.06 -8.70 18.63
CA GLN A 41 13.66 -7.71 17.63
C GLN A 41 12.45 -8.18 16.81
N LEU A 42 12.35 -9.48 16.53
CA LEU A 42 11.19 -10.09 15.87
C LEU A 42 9.95 -10.17 16.77
N SER A 43 10.10 -10.08 18.09
CA SER A 43 8.99 -9.94 19.03
C SER A 43 8.57 -8.48 19.27
N GLY A 44 9.27 -7.52 18.65
CA GLY A 44 9.04 -6.09 18.85
C GLY A 44 7.78 -5.55 18.15
N PRO A 45 7.36 -4.32 18.50
CA PRO A 45 6.18 -3.68 17.92
C PRO A 45 6.28 -3.51 16.40
N ASP A 46 7.48 -3.24 15.86
CA ASP A 46 7.72 -3.09 14.43
C ASP A 46 7.40 -4.36 13.64
N TYR A 47 7.67 -5.54 14.21
CA TYR A 47 7.36 -6.82 13.56
C TYR A 47 5.86 -7.11 13.56
N LEU A 48 5.19 -6.86 14.69
CA LEU A 48 3.73 -6.95 14.77
C LEU A 48 3.07 -6.00 13.76
N GLU A 49 3.55 -4.75 13.71
CA GLU A 49 3.05 -3.74 12.80
C GLU A 49 3.28 -4.13 11.33
N PHE A 50 4.42 -4.76 11.01
CA PHE A 50 4.69 -5.31 9.69
C PHE A 50 3.65 -6.36 9.30
N ASN A 51 3.38 -7.33 10.17
CA ASN A 51 2.42 -8.41 9.90
C ASN A 51 0.99 -7.87 9.72
N GLN A 52 0.56 -6.93 10.57
CA GLN A 52 -0.74 -6.28 10.44
C GLN A 52 -0.86 -5.49 9.13
N THR A 53 0.21 -4.79 8.73
CA THR A 53 0.27 -4.03 7.47
C THR A 53 0.24 -4.97 6.26
N ALA A 54 0.96 -6.10 6.32
CA ALA A 54 0.93 -7.12 5.28
C ALA A 54 -0.48 -7.71 5.10
N ALA A 55 -1.17 -8.01 6.20
CA ALA A 55 -2.57 -8.48 6.18
C ALA A 55 -3.51 -7.41 5.61
N LEU A 56 -3.31 -6.13 5.92
CA LEU A 56 -4.07 -5.03 5.34
C LEU A 56 -3.89 -4.97 3.82
N ILE A 57 -2.65 -5.09 3.31
CA ILE A 57 -2.38 -5.11 1.87
C ILE A 57 -3.10 -6.28 1.20
N GLY A 58 -3.08 -7.48 1.78
CA GLY A 58 -3.82 -8.64 1.28
C GLY A 58 -5.34 -8.38 1.19
N ARG A 59 -5.92 -7.74 2.21
CA ARG A 59 -7.35 -7.34 2.20
C ARG A 59 -7.66 -6.29 1.13
N LEU A 60 -6.83 -5.26 1.00
CA LEU A 60 -6.99 -4.22 -0.02
C LEU A 60 -6.89 -4.81 -1.44
N MET A 61 -5.94 -5.71 -1.65
CA MET A 61 -5.79 -6.45 -2.91
C MET A 61 -7.05 -7.26 -3.22
N ALA A 62 -7.54 -8.07 -2.26
CA ALA A 62 -8.72 -8.91 -2.45
C ALA A 62 -9.96 -8.07 -2.81
N ARG A 63 -10.18 -6.95 -2.09
CA ARG A 63 -11.33 -6.05 -2.31
C ARG A 63 -11.38 -5.46 -3.72
N ARG A 64 -10.24 -5.25 -4.37
CA ARG A 64 -10.17 -4.61 -5.71
C ARG A 64 -9.65 -5.53 -6.81
N LYS A 65 -9.58 -6.84 -6.55
CA LYS A 65 -9.11 -7.85 -7.51
C LYS A 65 -9.84 -7.78 -8.84
N ASN A 66 -11.18 -7.67 -8.81
CA ASN A 66 -11.98 -7.66 -10.03
C ASN A 66 -11.86 -6.32 -10.79
N SER A 67 -11.84 -5.19 -10.07
CA SER A 67 -11.75 -3.85 -10.66
C SER A 67 -10.40 -3.58 -11.31
N PHE A 68 -9.31 -4.10 -10.72
CA PHE A 68 -7.95 -3.74 -11.13
C PHE A 68 -7.17 -4.89 -11.78
N ARG A 69 -7.84 -6.02 -12.11
CA ARG A 69 -7.18 -7.23 -12.65
C ARG A 69 -6.24 -6.99 -13.83
N CYS A 70 -6.57 -6.04 -14.72
CA CYS A 70 -5.80 -5.75 -15.92
C CYS A 70 -4.73 -4.67 -15.73
N MET A 71 -4.69 -4.00 -14.57
CA MET A 71 -3.78 -2.87 -14.33
C MET A 71 -2.37 -3.36 -13.98
N PRO A 72 -1.30 -2.84 -14.61
CA PRO A 72 0.08 -3.19 -14.28
C PRO A 72 0.45 -2.98 -12.81
N GLY A 73 0.02 -1.86 -12.20
CA GLY A 73 0.27 -1.61 -10.77
C GLY A 73 -0.42 -2.63 -9.86
N PHE A 74 -1.58 -3.16 -10.25
CA PHE A 74 -2.25 -4.20 -9.48
C PHE A 74 -1.51 -5.53 -9.56
N ARG A 75 -0.89 -5.87 -10.70
CA ARG A 75 0.02 -7.03 -10.79
C ARG A 75 1.22 -6.88 -9.86
N ALA A 76 1.75 -5.65 -9.68
CA ALA A 76 2.81 -5.39 -8.71
C ALA A 76 2.34 -5.62 -7.27
N VAL A 77 1.11 -5.21 -6.92
CA VAL A 77 0.47 -5.53 -5.62
C VAL A 77 0.30 -7.04 -5.43
N CYS A 78 -0.13 -7.77 -6.46
CA CYS A 78 -0.22 -9.24 -6.38
C CYS A 78 1.15 -9.89 -6.12
N LYS A 79 2.20 -9.41 -6.77
CA LYS A 79 3.59 -9.87 -6.55
C LYS A 79 4.07 -9.52 -5.14
N LEU A 80 3.75 -8.33 -4.65
CA LEU A 80 4.02 -7.91 -3.28
C LEU A 80 3.34 -8.86 -2.28
N ASN A 81 2.04 -9.11 -2.43
CA ASN A 81 1.31 -10.01 -1.55
C ASN A 81 1.86 -11.44 -1.61
N ALA A 82 2.21 -11.94 -2.80
CA ALA A 82 2.84 -13.25 -2.94
C ALA A 82 4.19 -13.33 -2.20
N ALA A 83 5.00 -12.27 -2.25
CA ALA A 83 6.27 -12.20 -1.51
C ALA A 83 6.04 -12.16 0.01
N LEU A 84 5.06 -11.38 0.48
CA LEU A 84 4.67 -11.33 1.90
C LEU A 84 4.18 -12.69 2.42
N CYS A 85 3.34 -13.39 1.65
CA CYS A 85 2.89 -14.73 2.02
C CYS A 85 4.05 -15.75 2.03
N ARG A 86 5.01 -15.64 1.12
CA ARG A 86 6.22 -16.48 1.14
C ARG A 86 7.06 -16.22 2.38
N LEU A 87 7.15 -14.97 2.83
CA LEU A 87 7.91 -14.58 4.02
C LEU A 87 7.29 -15.20 5.27
N LEU A 88 5.96 -15.12 5.38
CA LEU A 88 5.20 -15.76 6.45
C LEU A 88 5.42 -17.28 6.48
N ARG A 89 5.43 -17.94 5.32
CA ARG A 89 5.63 -19.39 5.26
C ARG A 89 7.08 -19.84 5.48
N LEU A 90 8.08 -18.95 5.35
CA LEU A 90 9.48 -19.28 5.63
C LEU A 90 9.70 -19.54 7.13
N ASP A 91 8.92 -18.88 7.99
CA ASP A 91 8.92 -19.03 9.46
C ASP A 91 10.34 -19.03 10.07
N LEU A 92 11.12 -18.02 9.71
CA LEU A 92 12.48 -17.82 10.23
C LEU A 92 12.56 -17.76 11.77
N PRO A 93 11.62 -17.12 12.51
CA PRO A 93 11.69 -17.08 13.98
C PRO A 93 11.73 -18.50 14.57
N ARG A 94 10.84 -19.37 14.09
CA ARG A 94 10.79 -20.76 14.53
C ARG A 94 12.10 -21.50 14.25
N GLU A 95 12.65 -21.39 13.05
CA GLU A 95 13.91 -22.06 12.73
C GLU A 95 15.08 -21.57 13.60
N LEU A 96 15.13 -20.27 13.90
CA LEU A 96 16.14 -19.70 14.80
C LEU A 96 15.95 -20.14 16.24
N GLU A 97 14.71 -20.26 16.73
CA GLU A 97 14.43 -20.81 18.07
C GLU A 97 14.90 -22.26 18.21
N HIS A 98 14.64 -23.09 17.20
CA HIS A 98 15.11 -24.48 17.19
C HIS A 98 16.64 -24.57 17.17
N PHE A 99 17.30 -23.72 16.37
CA PHE A 99 18.76 -23.68 16.34
C PHE A 99 19.34 -23.17 17.67
N ARG A 100 18.77 -22.10 18.22
CA ARG A 100 19.15 -21.54 19.53
C ARG A 100 19.00 -22.57 20.64
N GLY A 101 17.92 -23.33 20.67
CA GLY A 101 17.67 -24.38 21.66
C GLY A 101 18.59 -25.60 21.53
N ALA A 102 19.29 -25.75 20.41
CA ALA A 102 20.30 -26.79 20.22
C ALA A 102 21.71 -26.36 20.66
N LEU A 103 21.89 -25.09 21.06
CA LEU A 103 23.15 -24.61 21.62
C LEU A 103 23.24 -24.99 23.12
N PRO A 104 24.44 -25.20 23.67
CA PRO A 104 24.64 -25.58 25.06
C PRO A 104 24.22 -24.45 26.02
N ASP A 105 23.63 -24.84 27.16
CA ASP A 105 23.16 -23.90 28.19
C ASP A 105 24.30 -23.25 28.98
N ALA A 106 25.40 -23.99 29.19
CA ALA A 106 26.64 -23.50 29.78
C ALA A 106 27.71 -23.37 28.68
N CYS A 107 28.30 -22.19 28.56
CA CYS A 107 29.31 -21.88 27.53
C CYS A 107 30.53 -21.25 28.22
N ASP A 108 31.55 -22.07 28.51
CA ASP A 108 32.85 -21.60 28.99
C ASP A 108 33.96 -22.16 28.09
N GLU A 109 35.07 -21.43 27.96
CA GLU A 109 36.20 -21.80 27.08
C GLU A 109 36.89 -23.11 27.52
N GLU A 110 36.70 -23.53 28.78
CA GLU A 110 37.23 -24.77 29.35
C GLU A 110 36.18 -25.88 29.47
N LEU A 111 34.90 -25.59 29.19
CA LEU A 111 33.83 -26.59 29.24
C LEU A 111 33.63 -27.25 27.88
N SER A 112 33.82 -28.57 27.87
CA SER A 112 33.35 -29.41 26.78
C SER A 112 31.83 -29.56 26.82
N GLY A 113 31.18 -29.59 25.66
CA GLY A 113 29.73 -29.63 25.56
C GLY A 113 29.22 -30.14 24.22
N GLU A 114 27.94 -30.44 24.16
CA GLU A 114 27.26 -30.80 22.91
C GLU A 114 26.98 -29.56 22.07
N MET A 115 27.40 -29.59 20.80
CA MET A 115 27.26 -28.49 19.86
C MET A 115 26.55 -28.95 18.58
N PRO A 116 25.67 -28.13 17.99
CA PRO A 116 25.04 -28.48 16.73
C PRO A 116 26.09 -28.51 15.62
N THR A 117 25.88 -29.33 14.59
CA THR A 117 26.83 -29.39 13.47
C THR A 117 26.87 -28.10 12.64
N ARG A 118 27.97 -27.92 11.92
CA ARG A 118 28.13 -26.85 10.92
C ARG A 118 26.98 -26.83 9.91
N ASN A 119 26.49 -27.99 9.48
CA ASN A 119 25.35 -28.12 8.56
C ASN A 119 24.09 -27.40 9.09
N SER A 120 23.83 -27.48 10.40
CA SER A 120 22.70 -26.80 11.03
C SER A 120 22.83 -25.27 10.92
N LEU A 121 24.03 -24.74 11.14
CA LEU A 121 24.29 -23.30 10.97
C LEU A 121 24.22 -22.88 9.50
N GLU A 122 24.77 -23.68 8.58
CA GLU A 122 24.68 -23.41 7.14
C GLU A 122 23.24 -23.32 6.66
N PHE A 123 22.35 -24.20 7.15
CA PHE A 123 20.92 -24.12 6.88
C PHE A 123 20.33 -22.78 7.35
N ILE A 124 20.64 -22.35 8.58
CA ILE A 124 20.17 -21.06 9.11
C ILE A 124 20.69 -19.89 8.27
N LEU A 125 21.98 -19.90 7.89
CA LEU A 125 22.57 -18.88 7.03
C LEU A 125 21.87 -18.80 5.68
N VAL A 126 21.55 -19.94 5.05
CA VAL A 126 20.79 -19.98 3.79
C VAL A 126 19.38 -19.41 3.98
N ARG A 127 18.70 -19.74 5.09
CA ARG A 127 17.37 -19.19 5.40
C ARG A 127 17.42 -17.67 5.64
N LEU A 128 18.46 -17.15 6.26
CA LEU A 128 18.70 -15.71 6.43
C LEU A 128 18.91 -15.00 5.07
N ILE A 129 19.65 -15.62 4.15
CA ILE A 129 19.81 -15.09 2.78
C ILE A 129 18.45 -15.04 2.07
N ALA A 130 17.67 -16.13 2.14
CA ALA A 130 16.35 -16.20 1.54
C ALA A 130 15.42 -15.11 2.10
N PHE A 131 15.40 -14.94 3.42
CA PHE A 131 14.63 -13.91 4.12
C PHE A 131 15.03 -12.50 3.66
N HIS A 132 16.33 -12.20 3.61
CA HIS A 132 16.86 -10.92 3.14
C HIS A 132 16.45 -10.62 1.69
N ARG A 133 16.65 -11.58 0.77
CA ARG A 133 16.27 -11.44 -0.65
C ARG A 133 14.77 -11.25 -0.84
N LEU A 134 13.96 -11.88 0.01
CA LEU A 134 12.52 -11.72 -0.05
C LEU A 134 12.08 -10.32 0.38
N HIS A 135 12.75 -9.73 1.38
CA HIS A 135 12.56 -8.32 1.71
C HIS A 135 12.99 -7.37 0.60
N GLU A 136 14.13 -7.61 -0.08
CA GLU A 136 14.50 -6.84 -1.27
C GLU A 136 13.39 -6.90 -2.33
N ARG A 137 12.86 -8.10 -2.59
CA ARG A 137 11.75 -8.29 -3.54
C ARG A 137 10.48 -7.55 -3.12
N ILE A 138 10.15 -7.53 -1.83
CA ILE A 138 9.03 -6.76 -1.29
C ILE A 138 9.21 -5.28 -1.62
N ARG A 139 10.41 -4.73 -1.40
CA ARG A 139 10.72 -3.32 -1.68
C ARG A 139 10.58 -2.98 -3.17
N ASP A 140 11.13 -3.81 -4.06
CA ASP A 140 10.99 -3.61 -5.52
C ASP A 140 9.51 -3.55 -5.93
N CYS A 141 8.69 -4.45 -5.37
CA CYS A 141 7.26 -4.48 -5.66
C CYS A 141 6.54 -3.24 -5.10
N CYS A 142 6.98 -2.73 -3.94
CA CYS A 142 6.47 -1.49 -3.37
C CYS A 142 6.77 -0.29 -4.27
N GLU A 143 8.02 -0.15 -4.73
CA GLU A 143 8.44 0.94 -5.62
C GLU A 143 7.67 0.91 -6.94
N ALA A 144 7.53 -0.27 -7.56
CA ALA A 144 6.73 -0.44 -8.78
C ALA A 144 5.25 -0.08 -8.57
N THR A 145 4.68 -0.46 -7.41
CA THR A 145 3.28 -0.15 -7.04
C THR A 145 3.08 1.35 -6.86
N VAL A 146 3.96 2.01 -6.10
CA VAL A 146 3.88 3.45 -5.83
C VAL A 146 4.10 4.27 -7.10
N LYS A 147 5.03 3.86 -7.98
CA LYS A 147 5.26 4.53 -9.26
C LYS A 147 4.00 4.55 -10.13
N TYR A 148 3.31 3.42 -10.25
CA TYR A 148 2.09 3.31 -11.06
C TYR A 148 0.90 4.04 -10.42
N PHE A 149 0.56 3.72 -9.18
CA PHE A 149 -0.62 4.31 -8.54
C PHE A 149 -0.41 5.78 -8.15
N GLY A 150 0.84 6.21 -7.95
CA GLY A 150 1.18 7.62 -7.78
C GLY A 150 0.89 8.45 -9.02
N GLN A 151 1.03 7.89 -10.22
CA GLN A 151 0.57 8.55 -11.46
C GLN A 151 -0.96 8.61 -11.51
N MET A 152 -1.65 7.52 -11.16
CA MET A 152 -3.13 7.49 -11.16
C MET A 152 -3.77 8.45 -10.15
N ILE A 153 -3.16 8.64 -8.97
CA ILE A 153 -3.60 9.65 -7.99
C ILE A 153 -3.48 11.05 -8.57
N ARG A 154 -2.38 11.37 -9.28
CA ARG A 154 -2.23 12.69 -9.94
C ARG A 154 -3.30 12.94 -11.00
N SER A 155 -3.82 11.87 -11.60
CA SER A 155 -4.95 11.90 -12.53
C SER A 155 -6.33 11.88 -11.84
N ASN A 156 -6.39 12.02 -10.51
CA ASN A 156 -7.61 12.05 -9.68
C ASN A 156 -8.50 10.79 -9.76
N PHE A 157 -7.92 9.62 -10.06
CA PHE A 157 -8.68 8.36 -10.07
C PHE A 157 -8.61 7.61 -8.74
N PHE A 158 -9.75 7.10 -8.27
CA PHE A 158 -9.85 6.20 -7.11
C PHE A 158 -9.09 6.67 -5.85
N MET A 159 -9.10 7.99 -5.60
CA MET A 159 -8.24 8.67 -4.64
C MET A 159 -8.23 8.04 -3.24
N GLU A 160 -9.41 7.77 -2.66
CA GLU A 160 -9.53 7.20 -1.31
C GLU A 160 -8.80 5.86 -1.18
N PHE A 161 -9.09 4.93 -2.10
CA PHE A 161 -8.51 3.59 -2.07
C PHE A 161 -7.01 3.63 -2.39
N LEU A 162 -6.60 4.40 -3.41
CA LEU A 162 -5.19 4.47 -3.79
C LEU A 162 -4.34 5.15 -2.72
N THR A 163 -4.88 6.15 -2.02
CA THR A 163 -4.19 6.82 -0.92
C THR A 163 -3.94 5.83 0.22
N LEU A 164 -4.97 5.07 0.62
CA LEU A 164 -4.83 4.06 1.66
C LEU A 164 -3.85 2.94 1.24
N LEU A 165 -3.94 2.47 -0.02
CA LEU A 165 -3.04 1.46 -0.55
C LEU A 165 -1.58 1.95 -0.56
N ILE A 166 -1.32 3.16 -1.05
CA ILE A 166 0.03 3.73 -1.09
C ILE A 166 0.56 3.95 0.32
N ALA A 167 -0.26 4.40 1.27
CA ALA A 167 0.14 4.53 2.66
C ALA A 167 0.56 3.17 3.27
N ALA A 168 -0.23 2.11 3.05
CA ALA A 168 0.12 0.76 3.49
C ALA A 168 1.40 0.23 2.81
N VAL A 169 1.58 0.50 1.52
CA VAL A 169 2.76 0.09 0.74
C VAL A 169 4.02 0.86 1.18
N ALA A 170 3.91 2.17 1.48
CA ALA A 170 5.01 2.95 2.01
C ALA A 170 5.44 2.44 3.39
N LYS A 171 4.46 2.12 4.24
CA LYS A 171 4.69 1.56 5.58
C LYS A 171 5.38 0.21 5.52
N ILE A 172 4.89 -0.73 4.69
CA ILE A 172 5.54 -2.05 4.55
C ILE A 172 6.94 -1.92 3.97
N ASN A 173 7.20 -0.98 3.05
CA ASN A 173 8.53 -0.74 2.49
C ASN A 173 9.52 -0.29 3.58
N LYS A 174 9.11 0.65 4.44
CA LYS A 174 9.92 1.12 5.58
C LYS A 174 10.24 -0.02 6.55
N LEU A 175 9.22 -0.79 6.96
CA LEU A 175 9.41 -1.89 7.89
C LEU A 175 10.23 -3.04 7.29
N SER A 176 10.03 -3.33 5.99
CA SER A 176 10.83 -4.31 5.24
C SER A 176 12.29 -3.93 5.17
N LEU A 177 12.62 -2.64 5.06
CA LEU A 177 13.99 -2.16 5.07
C LEU A 177 14.66 -2.42 6.43
N LEU A 178 13.97 -2.10 7.52
CA LEU A 178 14.45 -2.34 8.88
C LEU A 178 14.72 -3.84 9.11
N GLN A 179 13.77 -4.71 8.75
CA GLN A 179 13.89 -6.15 8.92
C GLN A 179 15.00 -6.76 8.06
N ALA A 180 15.17 -6.29 6.81
CA ALA A 180 16.28 -6.70 5.96
C ALA A 180 17.63 -6.36 6.58
N ASN A 181 17.79 -5.13 7.08
CA ASN A 181 19.05 -4.68 7.69
C ASN A 181 19.37 -5.41 8.99
N ASN A 182 18.36 -5.68 9.83
CA ASN A 182 18.52 -6.51 11.01
C ASN A 182 18.95 -7.94 10.64
N CYS A 183 18.34 -8.53 9.60
CA CYS A 183 18.70 -9.85 9.09
C CYS A 183 20.14 -9.88 8.56
N ALA A 184 20.54 -8.88 7.78
CA ALA A 184 21.91 -8.76 7.26
C ALA A 184 22.93 -8.61 8.40
N THR A 185 22.59 -7.86 9.45
CA THR A 185 23.44 -7.70 10.65
C THR A 185 23.60 -9.02 11.40
N LEU A 186 22.53 -9.81 11.53
CA LEU A 186 22.62 -11.16 12.12
C LEU A 186 23.51 -12.07 11.28
N TYR A 187 23.27 -12.14 9.97
CA TYR A 187 24.05 -12.95 9.04
C TYR A 187 25.55 -12.63 9.13
N ASN A 188 25.91 -11.35 9.08
CA ASN A 188 27.30 -10.89 9.10
C ASN A 188 28.01 -11.22 10.44
N LYS A 189 27.26 -11.43 11.52
CA LYS A 189 27.81 -11.85 12.82
C LYS A 189 27.92 -13.36 12.96
N LEU A 190 27.01 -14.11 12.34
CA LEU A 190 27.00 -15.58 12.40
C LEU A 190 27.96 -16.22 11.40
N GLN A 191 28.09 -15.66 10.20
CA GLN A 191 28.92 -16.22 9.13
C GLN A 191 30.39 -16.47 9.57
N PRO A 192 31.07 -15.56 10.29
CA PRO A 192 32.45 -15.80 10.73
C PRO A 192 32.61 -16.92 11.75
N GLN A 193 31.55 -17.26 12.49
CA GLN A 193 31.59 -18.33 13.49
C GLN A 193 31.46 -19.72 12.85
N LEU A 194 31.13 -19.80 11.54
CA LEU A 194 30.89 -21.05 10.82
C LEU A 194 32.07 -22.03 10.90
N THR A 195 33.30 -21.53 10.90
CA THR A 195 34.52 -22.36 10.95
C THR A 195 34.74 -23.02 12.31
N LYS A 196 34.11 -22.52 13.38
CA LYS A 196 34.24 -23.04 14.74
C LYS A 196 33.27 -24.19 15.04
N PHE A 197 32.25 -24.38 14.20
CA PHE A 197 31.29 -25.47 14.37
C PHE A 197 31.84 -26.81 13.87
N PRO A 198 31.51 -27.93 14.54
CA PRO A 198 32.03 -29.24 14.19
C PRO A 198 31.47 -29.71 12.83
N LEU A 199 32.35 -30.31 12.02
CA LEU A 199 32.05 -30.76 10.67
C LEU A 199 31.64 -32.24 10.65
N VAL A 200 30.66 -32.58 9.82
CA VAL A 200 30.25 -33.98 9.60
C VAL A 200 30.93 -34.48 8.33
N GLU A 201 31.87 -35.41 8.46
CA GLU A 201 32.69 -35.89 7.34
C GLU A 201 31.87 -36.49 6.19
N LYS A 202 30.75 -37.16 6.51
CA LYS A 202 29.94 -37.92 5.53
C LYS A 202 28.82 -37.11 4.88
N HIS A 203 28.58 -35.86 5.30
CA HIS A 203 27.46 -35.07 4.80
C HIS A 203 27.80 -33.58 4.72
N LYS A 204 27.86 -33.05 3.50
CA LYS A 204 27.95 -31.60 3.23
C LYS A 204 26.55 -31.09 2.88
N PHE A 205 26.04 -30.14 3.66
CA PHE A 205 24.73 -29.54 3.39
C PHE A 205 24.76 -28.63 2.15
N ILE A 206 25.82 -27.83 2.00
CA ILE A 206 25.99 -26.97 0.84
C ILE A 206 26.61 -27.76 -0.33
N PRO A 207 26.02 -27.71 -1.54
CA PRO A 207 26.62 -28.30 -2.74
C PRO A 207 27.98 -27.67 -3.06
N GLU A 208 28.94 -28.46 -3.59
CA GLU A 208 30.31 -28.00 -3.87
C GLU A 208 30.39 -26.83 -4.87
N ASN A 209 29.33 -26.62 -5.66
CA ASN A 209 29.22 -25.53 -6.63
C ASN A 209 28.62 -24.24 -6.06
N CYS A 210 28.27 -24.20 -4.76
CA CYS A 210 27.60 -23.08 -4.12
C CYS A 210 28.44 -22.56 -2.95
N ASN A 211 28.78 -21.27 -3.00
CA ASN A 211 29.45 -20.59 -1.90
C ASN A 211 28.49 -19.62 -1.22
N LEU A 212 28.53 -19.59 0.12
CA LEU A 212 27.81 -18.57 0.89
C LEU A 212 28.49 -17.21 0.70
N PRO A 213 27.72 -16.12 0.53
CA PRO A 213 28.28 -14.77 0.47
C PRO A 213 28.98 -14.45 1.80
N THR A 214 30.17 -13.84 1.73
CA THR A 214 30.92 -13.48 2.94
C THR A 214 30.16 -12.49 3.82
N GLN A 215 29.46 -11.53 3.19
CA GLN A 215 28.65 -10.54 3.87
C GLN A 215 27.39 -10.20 3.07
N LEU A 216 26.29 -9.96 3.77
CA LEU A 216 25.09 -9.35 3.21
C LEU A 216 25.20 -7.82 3.28
N ARG A 217 24.86 -7.17 2.17
CA ARG A 217 24.89 -5.70 2.04
C ARG A 217 23.73 -5.11 2.85
N LEU A 218 24.03 -4.09 3.64
CA LEU A 218 23.00 -3.27 4.27
C LEU A 218 22.35 -2.38 3.21
N ILE A 219 21.03 -2.36 3.20
CA ILE A 219 20.25 -1.54 2.28
C ILE A 219 20.22 -0.12 2.86
N LYS A 220 20.78 0.84 2.14
CA LYS A 220 20.74 2.26 2.52
C LYS A 220 19.38 2.85 2.15
N ALA A 221 18.76 3.58 3.08
CA ALA A 221 17.56 4.36 2.77
C ALA A 221 17.94 5.51 1.82
N GLY A 222 17.43 5.51 0.58
CA GLY A 222 17.47 6.69 -0.29
C GLY A 222 18.43 6.68 -1.48
N GLN A 223 18.98 5.54 -1.92
CA GLN A 223 19.55 5.49 -3.27
C GLN A 223 18.43 5.23 -4.28
N PRO A 224 18.11 6.17 -5.20
CA PRO A 224 17.44 5.79 -6.44
C PRO A 224 18.32 4.75 -7.14
N LEU A 225 17.69 3.69 -7.63
CA LEU A 225 18.31 2.72 -8.54
C LEU A 225 18.96 3.49 -9.70
N VAL A 226 20.27 3.69 -9.63
CA VAL A 226 21.07 3.98 -10.81
C VAL A 226 21.11 2.66 -11.59
N PRO A 227 20.57 2.60 -12.82
CA PRO A 227 20.78 1.44 -13.67
C PRO A 227 22.29 1.30 -13.92
N ALA A 228 22.80 0.09 -13.80
CA ALA A 228 24.17 -0.24 -14.14
C ALA A 228 24.52 0.23 -15.56
N GLU A 229 25.76 0.70 -15.68
CA GLU A 229 26.44 1.25 -16.83
C GLU A 229 26.16 0.52 -18.16
N GLU A 230 25.70 1.27 -19.16
CA GLU A 230 26.12 1.11 -20.55
C GLU A 230 26.92 2.35 -20.93
N ALA A 231 28.12 2.12 -21.47
CA ALA A 231 29.11 3.12 -21.87
C ALA A 231 28.67 3.93 -23.11
N PRO A 232 29.37 5.02 -23.46
CA PRO A 232 28.79 6.21 -24.08
C PRO A 232 28.77 6.16 -25.61
N SER A 233 27.69 6.66 -26.23
CA SER A 233 27.77 7.38 -27.51
C SER A 233 26.44 8.07 -27.85
N ALA A 234 26.56 9.14 -28.64
CA ALA A 234 25.51 9.96 -29.23
C ALA A 234 24.85 11.01 -28.31
N SER A 235 25.56 12.13 -28.25
CA SER A 235 25.06 13.49 -28.00
C SER A 235 23.69 13.77 -28.62
N VAL A 236 22.70 14.08 -27.77
CA VAL A 236 21.61 14.99 -28.11
C VAL A 236 21.51 16.03 -27.01
N LYS A 237 22.02 17.24 -27.30
CA LYS A 237 21.81 18.43 -26.47
C LYS A 237 20.33 18.81 -26.56
N LEU A 238 19.53 18.45 -25.57
CA LEU A 238 18.22 19.03 -25.35
C LEU A 238 18.37 20.21 -24.39
N GLN A 239 18.18 21.40 -24.94
CA GLN A 239 18.25 22.69 -24.26
C GLN A 239 17.39 22.71 -23.00
N THR A 240 18.03 22.98 -21.87
CA THR A 240 17.38 23.37 -20.62
C THR A 240 16.97 24.83 -20.75
N GLN A 241 15.77 25.09 -21.29
CA GLN A 241 15.03 26.32 -21.00
C GLN A 241 13.65 25.90 -20.51
N LEU A 242 13.44 26.01 -19.20
CA LEU A 242 12.09 25.95 -18.64
C LEU A 242 11.28 27.12 -19.19
N PRO A 243 10.10 26.90 -19.81
CA PRO A 243 9.17 28.00 -20.01
C PRO A 243 8.68 28.47 -18.62
N PRO A 244 8.57 29.78 -18.39
CA PRO A 244 8.07 30.31 -17.13
C PRO A 244 6.65 29.82 -16.89
N LEU A 245 6.37 29.45 -15.64
CA LEU A 245 5.10 28.91 -15.19
C LEU A 245 4.05 30.04 -15.18
N VAL A 246 3.45 30.33 -16.34
CA VAL A 246 2.38 31.33 -16.47
C VAL A 246 1.17 30.83 -15.70
N THR A 247 0.94 31.41 -14.53
CA THR A 247 -0.23 31.11 -13.71
C THR A 247 -1.50 31.60 -14.41
N LYS A 248 -2.65 30.96 -14.12
CA LYS A 248 -3.95 31.31 -14.73
C LYS A 248 -4.34 32.79 -14.57
N VAL A 249 -3.71 33.50 -13.63
CA VAL A 249 -3.93 34.93 -13.35
C VAL A 249 -3.21 35.84 -14.34
N GLU A 250 -2.03 35.46 -14.83
CA GLU A 250 -1.27 36.25 -15.81
C GLU A 250 -1.87 36.13 -17.21
N LYS A 251 -2.30 34.92 -17.60
CA LYS A 251 -3.08 34.70 -18.84
C LYS A 251 -4.41 35.47 -18.87
N ALA A 252 -5.00 35.78 -17.71
CA ALA A 252 -6.21 36.61 -17.61
C ALA A 252 -5.90 38.11 -17.78
N LYS A 253 -4.76 38.59 -17.26
CA LYS A 253 -4.31 39.98 -17.42
C LYS A 253 -3.91 40.32 -18.86
N GLU A 254 -3.32 39.38 -19.59
CA GLU A 254 -2.98 39.57 -21.01
C GLU A 254 -4.21 39.58 -21.92
N ARG A 255 -5.22 38.74 -21.63
CA ARG A 255 -6.49 38.74 -22.36
C ARG A 255 -7.34 39.99 -22.11
N ALA A 256 -7.23 40.59 -20.92
CA ALA A 256 -7.92 41.84 -20.60
C ALA A 256 -7.37 43.05 -21.38
N LYS A 257 -6.15 42.98 -21.93
CA LYS A 257 -5.55 44.06 -22.73
C LYS A 257 -5.83 43.94 -24.23
N ALA A 258 -6.44 42.84 -24.69
CA ALA A 258 -6.65 42.54 -26.10
C ALA A 258 -8.11 42.67 -26.58
N ASP A 259 -9.04 43.07 -25.71
CA ASP A 259 -10.47 43.14 -26.04
C ASP A 259 -10.92 44.61 -26.14
N VAL A 260 -10.59 45.24 -27.28
CA VAL A 260 -11.18 46.53 -27.68
C VAL A 260 -12.44 46.21 -28.50
N GLY A 261 -13.48 45.77 -27.80
CA GLY A 261 -14.81 45.50 -28.36
C GLY A 261 -15.75 46.71 -28.20
N THR A 262 -16.36 47.13 -29.29
CA THR A 262 -17.19 48.32 -29.47
C THR A 262 -18.46 48.28 -28.60
N VAL A 263 -18.80 49.40 -27.95
CA VAL A 263 -20.02 49.58 -27.17
C VAL A 263 -21.25 49.51 -28.09
N VAL A 264 -21.98 48.40 -28.04
CA VAL A 264 -23.32 48.29 -28.63
C VAL A 264 -24.35 48.47 -27.52
N ALA A 265 -24.99 49.64 -27.50
CA ALA A 265 -26.13 49.90 -26.64
C ALA A 265 -27.28 48.94 -26.99
N ARG A 266 -27.66 48.08 -26.04
CA ARG A 266 -28.92 47.33 -26.12
C ARG A 266 -30.00 48.04 -25.33
N LYS A 267 -31.07 48.38 -26.05
CA LYS A 267 -32.35 48.88 -25.55
C LYS A 267 -32.81 48.09 -24.32
N SER A 268 -33.20 48.83 -23.29
CA SER A 268 -33.99 48.33 -22.18
C SER A 268 -35.34 47.77 -22.67
N PRO A 269 -35.78 46.62 -22.16
CA PRO A 269 -37.19 46.36 -21.94
C PRO A 269 -37.51 46.82 -20.51
N LYS A 270 -38.22 47.94 -20.35
CA LYS A 270 -39.67 47.97 -20.13
C LYS A 270 -40.14 46.96 -19.08
N ALA A 271 -40.26 47.48 -17.87
CA ALA A 271 -41.42 47.42 -16.97
C ALA A 271 -42.25 46.12 -16.88
N ALA A 272 -42.39 45.72 -15.62
CA ALA A 272 -43.61 45.26 -14.97
C ALA A 272 -43.89 43.76 -14.88
N SER A 273 -44.08 43.37 -13.61
CA SER A 273 -45.15 42.53 -13.09
C SER A 273 -44.87 41.05 -12.84
N THR A 274 -45.18 40.70 -11.58
CA THR A 274 -45.55 39.40 -11.02
C THR A 274 -44.48 38.30 -10.99
N GLN A 275 -43.76 38.24 -9.85
CA GLN A 275 -43.28 36.94 -9.34
C GLN A 275 -44.48 35.97 -9.32
N PRO A 276 -44.40 34.78 -9.94
CA PRO A 276 -45.45 33.80 -9.82
C PRO A 276 -45.43 33.27 -8.38
N THR A 277 -46.38 33.72 -7.57
CA THR A 277 -46.68 33.12 -6.27
C THR A 277 -47.03 31.66 -6.51
N PHE A 278 -46.23 30.74 -5.98
CA PHE A 278 -46.49 29.31 -6.11
C PHE A 278 -47.80 28.97 -5.38
N GLN A 279 -48.80 28.50 -6.12
CA GLN A 279 -50.07 28.08 -5.54
C GLN A 279 -49.96 26.62 -5.08
N LEU A 280 -50.01 26.40 -3.77
CA LEU A 280 -49.89 25.09 -3.11
C LEU A 280 -51.01 24.11 -3.55
N ASP A 281 -52.15 24.65 -3.99
CA ASP A 281 -53.32 23.91 -4.47
C ASP A 281 -53.03 23.10 -5.75
N SER A 282 -51.96 23.41 -6.47
CA SER A 282 -51.51 22.66 -7.65
C SER A 282 -50.95 21.27 -7.33
N LEU A 283 -50.69 20.95 -6.05
CA LEU A 283 -50.15 19.65 -5.62
C LEU A 283 -51.27 18.68 -5.17
N ALA A 284 -52.41 18.66 -5.87
CA ALA A 284 -53.63 17.94 -5.48
C ALA A 284 -53.46 16.41 -5.43
N THR A 285 -52.73 15.83 -6.38
CA THR A 285 -52.58 14.38 -6.53
C THR A 285 -51.13 13.91 -6.34
N VAL A 286 -50.96 12.59 -6.18
CA VAL A 286 -49.63 11.95 -6.08
C VAL A 286 -48.83 12.13 -7.38
N GLU A 287 -49.51 12.19 -8.51
CA GLU A 287 -48.90 12.38 -9.83
C GLU A 287 -48.41 13.83 -9.99
N ASP A 288 -49.17 14.80 -9.51
CA ASP A 288 -48.76 16.21 -9.52
C ASP A 288 -47.48 16.44 -8.72
N VAL A 289 -47.38 15.82 -7.54
CA VAL A 289 -46.17 15.89 -6.71
C VAL A 289 -44.97 15.22 -7.41
N LYS A 290 -45.16 14.08 -8.08
CA LYS A 290 -44.09 13.46 -8.86
C LYS A 290 -43.62 14.35 -10.01
N HIS A 291 -44.56 14.93 -10.77
CA HIS A 291 -44.24 15.84 -11.86
C HIS A 291 -43.53 17.11 -11.35
N PHE A 292 -43.94 17.64 -10.20
CA PHE A 292 -43.29 18.76 -9.54
C PHE A 292 -41.85 18.42 -9.13
N ILE A 293 -41.63 17.28 -8.46
CA ILE A 293 -40.29 16.84 -8.03
C ILE A 293 -39.35 16.70 -9.23
N VAL A 294 -39.81 16.12 -10.34
CA VAL A 294 -38.99 15.93 -11.56
C VAL A 294 -38.68 17.28 -12.21
N ARG A 295 -39.65 18.18 -12.31
CA ARG A 295 -39.49 19.52 -12.87
C ARG A 295 -38.49 20.34 -12.05
N GLU A 296 -38.67 20.41 -10.73
CA GLU A 296 -37.80 21.15 -9.82
C GLU A 296 -36.40 20.55 -9.75
N SER A 297 -36.25 19.22 -9.72
CA SER A 297 -34.93 18.58 -9.73
C SER A 297 -34.16 18.82 -11.03
N LYS A 298 -34.87 18.98 -12.17
CA LYS A 298 -34.26 19.35 -13.45
C LYS A 298 -33.92 20.84 -13.50
N ALA A 299 -34.76 21.70 -12.93
CA ALA A 299 -34.50 23.13 -12.82
C ALA A 299 -33.28 23.43 -11.92
N ARG A 300 -33.19 22.78 -10.74
CA ARG A 300 -32.06 22.91 -9.81
C ARG A 300 -30.71 22.51 -10.42
N LYS A 301 -30.71 21.53 -11.33
CA LYS A 301 -29.50 21.11 -12.06
C LYS A 301 -29.06 22.10 -13.15
N LYS A 302 -29.98 22.88 -13.72
CA LYS A 302 -29.69 23.81 -14.80
C LYS A 302 -29.41 25.23 -14.30
N THR A 303 -30.25 25.74 -13.40
CA THR A 303 -30.17 27.13 -12.92
C THR A 303 -30.81 27.23 -11.52
N PRO A 304 -30.01 27.20 -10.44
CA PRO A 304 -30.52 27.11 -9.07
C PRO A 304 -31.37 28.32 -8.66
N ASP A 305 -31.07 29.51 -9.20
CA ASP A 305 -31.73 30.77 -8.82
C ASP A 305 -33.14 30.96 -9.42
N SER A 306 -33.48 30.15 -10.43
CA SER A 306 -34.77 30.21 -11.15
C SER A 306 -35.83 29.24 -10.61
N CYS A 307 -35.48 28.42 -9.61
CA CYS A 307 -36.35 27.38 -9.08
C CYS A 307 -37.36 27.93 -8.07
N VAL A 308 -38.55 27.33 -8.01
CA VAL A 308 -39.55 27.68 -7.00
C VAL A 308 -39.01 27.35 -5.61
N THR A 309 -38.28 26.24 -5.50
CA THR A 309 -37.72 25.75 -4.23
C THR A 309 -36.37 26.38 -3.86
N LYS A 310 -35.97 27.52 -4.44
CA LYS A 310 -34.64 28.14 -4.23
C LYS A 310 -34.24 28.36 -2.76
N ALA A 311 -35.22 28.54 -1.87
CA ALA A 311 -34.99 28.73 -0.44
C ALA A 311 -34.58 27.43 0.29
N ILE A 312 -34.84 26.26 -0.29
CA ILE A 312 -34.54 24.95 0.31
C ILE A 312 -33.15 24.48 -0.10
N GLN A 313 -32.31 24.16 0.88
CA GLN A 313 -30.95 23.63 0.66
C GLN A 313 -30.97 22.29 -0.08
N ASN A 314 -29.90 21.97 -0.83
CA ASN A 314 -29.88 20.75 -1.66
C ASN A 314 -30.04 19.43 -0.88
N HIS A 315 -29.48 19.34 0.32
CA HIS A 315 -29.60 18.16 1.17
C HIS A 315 -31.01 18.03 1.77
N GLU A 316 -31.64 19.15 2.12
CA GLU A 316 -33.03 19.23 2.60
C GLU A 316 -34.02 18.78 1.51
N TRP A 317 -33.81 19.22 0.26
CA TRP A 317 -34.60 18.78 -0.90
C TRP A 317 -34.48 17.27 -1.16
N LEU A 318 -33.26 16.72 -1.08
CA LEU A 318 -33.03 15.28 -1.22
C LEU A 318 -33.70 14.48 -0.10
N ALA A 319 -33.69 14.98 1.13
CA ALA A 319 -34.39 14.34 2.25
C ALA A 319 -35.92 14.34 2.05
N ALA A 320 -36.50 15.44 1.57
CA ALA A 320 -37.94 15.54 1.33
C ALA A 320 -38.41 14.61 0.20
N THR A 321 -37.65 14.54 -0.89
CA THR A 321 -37.96 13.67 -2.05
C THR A 321 -37.84 12.19 -1.69
N THR A 322 -36.77 11.79 -0.99
CA THR A 322 -36.60 10.40 -0.54
C THR A 322 -37.64 9.98 0.50
N LEU A 323 -38.07 10.88 1.38
CA LEU A 323 -39.15 10.62 2.34
C LEU A 323 -40.49 10.41 1.63
N PHE A 324 -40.80 11.23 0.63
CA PHE A 324 -41.99 11.07 -0.20
C PHE A 324 -42.00 9.72 -0.93
N GLU A 325 -40.89 9.34 -1.57
CA GLU A 325 -40.75 8.04 -2.26
C GLU A 325 -40.90 6.85 -1.31
N ARG A 326 -40.26 6.90 -0.13
CA ARG A 326 -40.37 5.85 0.89
C ARG A 326 -41.82 5.68 1.37
N LYS A 327 -42.55 6.79 1.58
CA LYS A 327 -43.95 6.74 2.00
C LYS A 327 -44.90 6.24 0.90
N LEU A 328 -44.55 6.47 -0.36
CA LEU A 328 -45.27 5.91 -1.50
C LEU A 328 -45.05 4.39 -1.63
N GLN A 329 -43.82 3.92 -1.40
CA GLN A 329 -43.50 2.48 -1.35
C GLN A 329 -44.23 1.75 -0.21
N ALA A 330 -44.42 2.42 0.93
CA ALA A 330 -45.18 1.90 2.07
C ALA A 330 -46.72 1.91 1.87
N ARG A 331 -47.21 2.24 0.66
CA ARG A 331 -48.65 2.39 0.31
C ARG A 331 -49.41 3.45 1.13
N GLU A 332 -48.72 4.37 1.80
CA GLU A 332 -49.31 5.45 2.59
C GLU A 332 -49.52 6.75 1.80
N GLN A 333 -50.28 6.69 0.69
CA GLN A 333 -50.39 7.79 -0.29
C GLN A 333 -50.88 9.12 0.33
N LYS A 334 -51.93 9.09 1.18
CA LYS A 334 -52.48 10.30 1.82
C LYS A 334 -51.48 10.96 2.78
N LYS A 335 -50.67 10.15 3.50
CA LYS A 335 -49.65 10.67 4.41
C LYS A 335 -48.46 11.26 3.64
N ALA A 336 -48.06 10.62 2.53
CA ALA A 336 -47.00 11.13 1.66
C ALA A 336 -47.32 12.53 1.12
N LEU A 337 -48.55 12.73 0.63
CA LEU A 337 -49.04 14.03 0.16
C LEU A 337 -49.06 15.09 1.27
N ASN A 338 -49.65 14.77 2.43
CA ASN A 338 -49.78 15.73 3.52
C ASN A 338 -48.41 16.16 4.09
N VAL A 339 -47.47 15.22 4.22
CA VAL A 339 -46.12 15.52 4.73
C VAL A 339 -45.35 16.36 3.72
N PHE A 340 -45.41 16.03 2.43
CA PHE A 340 -44.71 16.79 1.40
C PHE A 340 -45.29 18.20 1.23
N ARG A 341 -46.62 18.37 1.24
CA ARG A 341 -47.25 19.70 1.17
C ARG A 341 -46.88 20.56 2.36
N LYS A 342 -47.00 20.04 3.59
CA LYS A 342 -46.61 20.76 4.81
C LYS A 342 -45.14 21.18 4.79
N TYR A 343 -44.29 20.32 4.24
CA TYR A 343 -42.87 20.61 4.12
C TYR A 343 -42.59 21.76 3.14
N ILE A 344 -43.21 21.75 1.96
CA ILE A 344 -43.07 22.81 0.96
C ILE A 344 -43.64 24.13 1.49
N ASP A 345 -44.84 24.11 2.10
CA ASP A 345 -45.51 25.25 2.72
C ASP A 345 -44.69 25.89 3.85
N SER A 346 -43.92 25.09 4.60
CA SER A 346 -43.06 25.62 5.67
C SER A 346 -41.77 26.28 5.19
N LYS A 347 -41.42 26.14 3.91
CA LYS A 347 -40.08 26.46 3.39
C LYS A 347 -40.07 27.39 2.18
N ILE A 348 -41.20 27.56 1.51
CA ILE A 348 -41.43 28.48 0.38
C ILE A 348 -42.50 29.45 0.82
#